data_AF-A0A9W7ALA4-F1
#
_entry.id   AF-A0A9W7ALA4-F1
#
_cell.length_a   1.000
_cell.length_b   1.000
_cell.length_c   1.000
_cell.angle_alpha   90.00
_cell.angle_beta   90.00
_cell.angle_gamma   90.00
#
_symmetry.space_group_name_H-M   'P 1'
#
loop_
_entity.id
_entity.type
_entity.pdbx_description
1 polymer ?
#
loop_
_entity_poly.entity_id
_entity_poly.type
_entity_poly.pdbx_seq_one_letter_code
_entity_poly.pdbx_strand_id
1 'polypeptide(L)'
;MPPPASLSCALDVLKLAPTLAWLITSIRAIPAYSNLGWTTPVVCAVFSSILAVVATRDIYVYHTPHLHGLYTPIAVEENNEGSPSSSPQKADENFPTEQLAKVKLAIASSFVLLSFVFTVVFMAIAYGTIKPEQDNMPCNGECEGCIDDPDCSLWVEEMEGKYSSVNICPPAKKSADTDVTFSCLADGYWMLTTTLISCIWLWAAVGLYKRTKNFVNGGGEGSGGGVMNEIDQTL
;
A
#
# COMPACT_ATOMS: atom_id res chain seq x y z
N MET A 1 -20.31 3.71 26.65
CA MET A 1 -19.49 2.67 27.31
C MET A 1 -18.28 2.42 26.41
N PRO A 2 -17.05 2.43 26.93
CA PRO A 2 -15.89 2.08 26.12
C PRO A 2 -16.01 0.63 25.60
N PRO A 3 -15.56 0.34 24.38
CA PRO A 3 -15.60 -1.01 23.81
C PRO A 3 -14.79 -1.98 24.67
N PRO A 4 -15.16 -3.27 24.74
CA PRO A 4 -14.35 -4.28 25.41
C PRO A 4 -12.95 -4.34 24.78
N ALA A 5 -11.92 -4.64 25.58
CA ALA A 5 -10.52 -4.63 25.14
C ALA A 5 -10.28 -5.54 23.91
N SER A 6 -11.00 -6.65 23.81
CA SER A 6 -10.98 -7.56 22.66
C SER A 6 -11.47 -6.91 21.36
N LEU A 7 -12.52 -6.08 21.43
CA LEU A 7 -13.05 -5.35 20.28
C LEU A 7 -12.08 -4.26 19.82
N SER A 8 -11.45 -3.56 20.76
CA SER A 8 -10.45 -2.53 20.44
C SER A 8 -9.21 -3.12 19.75
N CYS A 9 -8.75 -4.29 20.20
CA CYS A 9 -7.66 -5.00 19.53
C CYS A 9 -8.06 -5.51 18.13
N ALA A 10 -9.28 -6.02 17.97
CA ALA A 10 -9.78 -6.46 16.67
C ALA A 10 -9.85 -5.30 15.66
N LEU A 11 -10.27 -4.11 16.09
CA LEU A 11 -10.27 -2.90 15.27
C LEU A 11 -8.85 -2.48 14.87
N ASP A 12 -7.89 -2.59 15.77
CA ASP A 12 -6.49 -2.29 15.46
C ASP A 12 -5.88 -3.25 14.43
N VAL A 13 -6.20 -4.56 14.52
CA VAL A 13 -5.81 -5.54 13.49
C VAL A 13 -6.50 -5.23 12.15
N LEU A 14 -7.78 -4.84 12.18
CA LEU A 14 -8.53 -4.52 10.98
C LEU A 14 -7.94 -3.32 10.23
N LYS A 15 -7.39 -2.32 10.93
CA LYS A 15 -6.68 -1.19 10.31
C LYS A 15 -5.41 -1.59 9.57
N LEU A 16 -4.71 -2.63 10.03
CA LEU A 16 -3.49 -3.15 9.42
C LEU A 16 -3.77 -4.14 8.28
N ALA A 17 -4.94 -4.75 8.26
CA ALA A 17 -5.28 -5.82 7.33
C ALA A 17 -5.10 -5.43 5.84
N PRO A 18 -5.51 -4.23 5.37
CA PRO A 18 -5.34 -3.87 3.96
C PRO A 18 -3.88 -3.80 3.53
N THR A 19 -3.01 -3.17 4.33
CA THR A 19 -1.58 -3.02 3.99
C THR A 19 -0.84 -4.35 4.11
N LEU A 20 -1.17 -5.17 5.10
CA LEU A 20 -0.61 -6.51 5.27
C LEU A 20 -1.03 -7.46 4.15
N ALA A 21 -2.33 -7.49 3.81
CA ALA A 21 -2.83 -8.29 2.70
C ALA A 21 -2.14 -7.90 1.40
N TRP A 22 -2.01 -6.60 1.13
CA TRP A 22 -1.33 -6.11 -0.07
C TRP A 22 0.16 -6.44 -0.10
N LEU A 23 0.85 -6.39 1.05
CA LEU A 23 2.24 -6.82 1.17
C LEU A 23 2.41 -8.31 0.83
N ILE A 24 1.55 -9.17 1.38
CA ILE A 24 1.59 -10.61 1.12
C ILE A 24 1.35 -10.87 -0.36
N THR A 25 0.32 -10.26 -0.95
CA THR A 25 0.05 -10.36 -2.40
C THR A 25 1.25 -9.91 -3.22
N SER A 26 1.87 -8.79 -2.87
CA SER A 26 3.03 -8.24 -3.58
C SER A 26 4.23 -9.19 -3.56
N ILE A 27 4.57 -9.73 -2.38
CA ILE A 27 5.69 -10.67 -2.24
C ILE A 27 5.42 -11.97 -3.01
N ARG A 28 4.18 -12.47 -3.00
CA ARG A 28 3.81 -13.70 -3.71
C ARG A 28 3.80 -13.54 -5.22
N ALA A 29 3.51 -12.34 -5.72
CA ALA A 29 3.44 -12.08 -7.14
C ALA A 29 4.82 -11.97 -7.82
N ILE A 30 5.86 -11.53 -7.10
CA ILE A 30 7.24 -11.41 -7.61
C ILE A 30 7.73 -12.69 -8.31
N PRO A 31 7.73 -13.89 -7.68
CA PRO A 31 8.20 -15.09 -8.36
C PRO A 31 7.32 -15.49 -9.54
N ALA A 32 6.00 -15.29 -9.45
CA ALA A 32 5.07 -15.61 -10.52
C ALA A 32 5.36 -14.78 -11.79
N TYR A 33 5.49 -13.46 -11.65
CA TYR A 33 5.80 -12.58 -12.79
C TYR A 33 7.23 -12.75 -13.31
N SER A 34 8.20 -13.04 -12.43
CA SER A 34 9.57 -13.34 -12.84
C SER A 34 9.66 -14.60 -13.71
N ASN A 35 8.82 -15.61 -13.45
CA ASN A 35 8.77 -16.82 -14.28
C ASN A 35 8.30 -16.49 -15.70
N LEU A 36 7.25 -15.66 -15.83
CA LEU A 36 6.74 -15.16 -17.11
C LEU A 36 7.71 -14.20 -17.83
N GLY A 37 8.69 -13.64 -17.11
CA GLY A 37 9.65 -12.68 -17.64
C GLY A 37 9.15 -11.24 -17.67
N TRP A 38 8.01 -10.97 -17.05
CA TRP A 38 7.46 -9.62 -16.98
C TRP A 38 8.20 -8.78 -15.94
N THR A 39 9.16 -7.99 -16.40
CA THR A 39 9.99 -7.16 -15.52
C THR A 39 9.20 -6.00 -14.90
N THR A 40 8.28 -5.36 -15.63
CA THR A 40 7.47 -4.24 -15.12
C THR A 40 6.58 -4.63 -13.92
N PRO A 41 5.78 -5.72 -13.97
CA PRO A 41 5.04 -6.20 -12.80
C PRO A 41 5.93 -6.53 -11.60
N VAL A 42 7.13 -7.06 -11.83
CA VAL A 42 8.10 -7.34 -10.75
C VAL A 42 8.53 -6.03 -10.07
N VAL A 43 8.88 -5.00 -10.87
CA VAL A 43 9.22 -3.68 -10.34
C VAL A 43 8.04 -3.06 -9.59
N CYS A 44 6.83 -3.15 -10.14
CA CYS A 44 5.61 -2.68 -9.49
C CYS A 44 5.38 -3.40 -8.15
N ALA A 45 5.53 -4.72 -8.10
CA ALA A 45 5.36 -5.51 -6.89
C ALA A 45 6.41 -5.18 -5.81
N VAL A 46 7.67 -4.93 -6.19
CA VAL A 46 8.71 -4.46 -5.26
C VAL A 46 8.36 -3.08 -4.71
N PHE A 47 7.97 -2.14 -5.57
CA PHE A 47 7.52 -0.81 -5.18
C PHE A 47 6.34 -0.87 -4.20
N SER A 48 5.31 -1.66 -4.52
CA SER A 48 4.14 -1.90 -3.66
C SER A 48 4.51 -2.54 -2.33
N SER A 49 5.49 -3.45 -2.31
CA SER A 49 5.99 -4.09 -1.09
C SER A 49 6.65 -3.07 -0.15
N ILE A 50 7.51 -2.20 -0.69
CA ILE A 50 8.17 -1.14 0.09
C ILE A 50 7.12 -0.21 0.69
N LEU A 51 6.16 0.25 -0.13
CA LEU A 51 5.05 1.09 0.32
C LEU A 51 4.28 0.40 1.44
N ALA A 52 3.88 -0.85 1.24
CA ALA A 52 3.06 -1.59 2.20
C ALA A 52 3.79 -1.82 3.53
N VAL A 53 5.11 -2.06 3.53
CA VAL A 53 5.92 -2.16 4.76
C VAL A 53 5.91 -0.83 5.51
N VAL A 54 6.19 0.29 4.83
CA VAL A 54 6.24 1.61 5.47
C VAL A 54 4.86 2.02 5.98
N ALA A 55 3.81 1.81 5.18
CA ALA A 55 2.43 2.08 5.56
C ALA A 55 2.00 1.26 6.78
N THR A 56 2.29 -0.05 6.78
CA THR A 56 1.97 -0.94 7.90
C THR A 56 2.68 -0.49 9.16
N ARG A 57 3.97 -0.14 9.07
CA ARG A 57 4.74 0.37 10.21
C ARG A 57 4.11 1.65 10.77
N ASP A 58 3.78 2.61 9.92
CA ASP A 58 3.22 3.88 10.37
C ASP A 58 1.83 3.71 11.00
N ILE A 59 0.97 2.86 10.43
CA ILE A 59 -0.33 2.55 11.02
C ILE A 59 -0.15 1.83 12.37
N TYR A 60 0.78 0.88 12.46
CA TYR A 60 1.05 0.15 13.70
C TYR A 60 1.56 1.08 14.81
N VAL A 61 2.51 1.96 14.49
CA VAL A 61 3.10 2.87 15.49
C VAL A 61 2.11 3.94 15.95
N TYR A 62 1.33 4.53 15.04
CA TYR A 62 0.57 5.74 15.34
C TYR A 62 -0.95 5.56 15.44
N HIS A 63 -1.48 4.42 15.01
CA HIS A 63 -2.93 4.18 14.92
C HIS A 63 -3.42 2.90 15.60
N THR A 64 -2.53 2.09 16.17
CA THR A 64 -2.88 0.88 16.95
C THR A 64 -2.33 0.90 18.39
N PRO A 65 -2.89 1.76 19.27
CA PRO A 65 -2.41 1.88 20.65
C PRO A 65 -2.68 0.64 21.50
N HIS A 66 -3.74 -0.12 21.21
CA HIS A 66 -4.11 -1.29 22.01
C HIS A 66 -3.23 -2.50 21.72
N LEU A 67 -2.78 -2.65 20.47
CA LEU A 67 -1.80 -3.69 20.10
C LEU A 67 -0.43 -3.44 20.75
N HIS A 68 0.02 -2.18 20.85
CA HIS A 68 1.30 -1.87 21.53
C HIS A 68 1.28 -2.29 23.01
N GLY A 69 0.18 -2.05 23.70
CA GLY A 69 0.03 -2.36 25.13
C GLY A 69 0.10 -3.87 25.47
N LEU A 70 -0.09 -4.75 24.48
CA LEU A 70 0.04 -6.22 24.64
C LEU A 70 1.48 -6.73 24.50
N TYR A 71 2.35 -6.02 23.77
CA TYR A 71 3.72 -6.47 23.45
C TYR A 71 4.81 -5.81 24.29
N THR A 72 4.52 -4.74 25.03
CA THR A 72 5.38 -4.29 26.12
C THR A 72 5.08 -5.16 27.34
N PRO A 73 5.93 -6.14 27.70
CA PRO A 73 5.74 -6.85 28.95
C PRO A 73 5.78 -5.83 30.08
N ILE A 74 4.82 -5.99 30.97
CA ILE A 74 4.70 -5.35 32.26
C ILE A 74 6.03 -5.58 33.00
N ALA A 75 7.00 -4.68 32.79
CA ALA A 75 7.98 -4.31 33.81
C ALA A 75 7.27 -3.34 34.76
N VAL A 76 6.21 -3.83 35.40
CA VAL A 76 5.73 -3.27 36.66
C VAL A 76 6.25 -4.27 37.68
N GLU A 77 7.44 -3.95 38.18
CA GLU A 77 7.97 -4.54 39.39
C GLU A 77 6.86 -4.70 40.42
N GLU A 78 6.72 -5.91 40.94
CA GLU A 78 6.39 -6.13 42.35
C GLU A 78 7.25 -5.17 43.17
N ASN A 79 6.70 -4.02 43.58
CA ASN A 79 7.08 -3.23 44.75
C ASN A 79 6.32 -1.90 44.69
N ASN A 80 5.09 -1.88 45.20
CA ASN A 80 4.60 -0.86 46.12
C ASN A 80 3.10 -1.06 46.35
N GLU A 81 2.80 -1.62 47.52
CA GLU A 81 1.49 -1.45 48.15
C GLU A 81 1.21 0.06 48.33
N GLY A 82 0.03 0.50 47.90
CA GLY A 82 -0.57 1.74 48.39
C GLY A 82 -0.40 3.01 47.53
N SER A 83 -1.15 3.11 46.41
CA SER A 83 -1.96 4.30 46.04
C SER A 83 -2.47 4.16 44.60
N PRO A 84 -3.75 4.51 44.32
CA PRO A 84 -4.25 4.57 42.94
C PRO A 84 -3.75 5.85 42.28
N SER A 85 -2.52 5.83 41.79
CA SER A 85 -1.98 6.93 40.97
C SER A 85 -2.47 6.77 39.53
N SER A 86 -3.50 7.55 39.23
CA SER A 86 -3.85 7.98 37.89
C SER A 86 -2.65 8.65 37.21
N SER A 87 -2.06 8.03 36.20
CA SER A 87 -1.35 8.77 35.15
C SER A 87 -1.23 7.94 33.86
N PRO A 88 -1.85 8.36 32.75
CA PRO A 88 -1.54 7.83 31.43
C PRO A 88 -0.31 8.59 30.88
N GLN A 89 0.85 8.49 31.54
CA GLN A 89 2.01 9.35 31.23
C GLN A 89 3.10 8.71 30.36
N LYS A 90 2.92 7.48 29.87
CA LYS A 90 3.88 6.81 28.97
C LYS A 90 3.52 6.84 27.48
N ALA A 91 2.43 7.52 27.10
CA ALA A 91 2.04 7.65 25.69
C ALA A 91 2.70 8.83 24.96
N ASP A 92 3.30 9.79 25.68
CA ASP A 92 3.78 11.06 25.12
C ASP A 92 5.20 11.00 24.52
N GLU A 93 6.05 10.04 24.89
CA GLU A 93 7.46 10.02 24.44
C GLU A 93 7.67 9.55 22.98
N ASN A 94 6.65 9.02 22.32
CA ASN A 94 6.76 8.46 20.96
C ASN A 94 6.08 9.30 19.86
N PHE A 95 5.57 10.50 20.18
CA PHE A 95 5.02 11.38 19.15
C PHE A 95 6.14 11.89 18.23
N PRO A 96 5.98 11.78 16.91
CA PRO A 96 6.98 12.29 15.98
C PRO A 96 7.01 13.81 16.06
N THR A 97 8.19 14.39 15.88
CA THR A 97 8.32 15.85 15.74
C THR A 97 7.47 16.35 14.57
N GLU A 98 7.02 17.61 14.63
CA GLU A 98 6.24 18.21 13.54
C GLU A 98 6.95 18.10 12.18
N GLN A 99 8.27 18.25 12.17
CA GLN A 99 9.10 18.05 10.98
C GLN A 99 9.00 16.61 10.44
N LEU A 100 9.11 15.61 11.31
CA LEU A 100 8.99 14.21 10.91
C LEU A 100 7.58 13.88 10.38
N ALA A 101 6.53 14.45 10.98
CA ALA A 101 5.16 14.31 10.50
C ALA A 101 4.97 14.93 9.10
N LYS A 102 5.56 16.11 8.84
CA LYS A 102 5.57 16.74 7.50
C LYS A 102 6.29 15.90 6.47
N VAL A 103 7.44 15.33 6.83
CA VAL A 103 8.21 14.45 5.93
C VAL A 103 7.41 13.19 5.58
N LYS A 104 6.80 12.54 6.58
CA LYS A 104 5.93 11.37 6.35
C LYS A 104 4.75 11.68 5.43
N LEU A 105 4.10 12.83 5.65
CA LEU A 105 3.01 13.31 4.80
C LEU A 105 3.49 13.51 3.35
N ALA A 106 4.62 14.20 3.16
CA ALA A 106 5.19 14.44 1.84
C ALA A 106 5.53 13.11 1.13
N ILE A 107 6.17 12.18 1.82
CA ILE A 107 6.50 10.85 1.27
C ILE A 107 5.20 10.12 0.86
N ALA A 108 4.21 10.03 1.75
CA ALA A 108 2.94 9.37 1.44
C ALA A 108 2.24 10.01 0.23
N SER A 109 2.24 11.34 0.13
CA SER A 109 1.70 12.05 -1.04
C SER A 109 2.47 11.74 -2.32
N SER A 110 3.80 11.64 -2.28
CA SER A 110 4.61 11.26 -3.44
C SER A 110 4.29 9.83 -3.90
N PHE A 111 4.11 8.89 -2.98
CA PHE A 111 3.73 7.51 -3.33
C PHE A 111 2.36 7.45 -4.01
N VAL A 112 1.36 8.19 -3.50
CA VAL A 112 0.03 8.31 -4.13
C VAL A 112 0.13 8.88 -5.53
N LEU A 113 0.88 9.97 -5.70
CA LEU A 113 1.03 10.63 -6.99
C LEU A 113 1.70 9.70 -8.01
N LEU A 114 2.82 9.08 -7.62
CA LEU A 114 3.56 8.17 -8.49
C LEU A 114 2.71 6.96 -8.88
N SER A 115 2.04 6.32 -7.93
CA SER A 115 1.22 5.15 -8.22
C SER A 115 0.04 5.50 -9.13
N PHE A 116 -0.60 6.64 -8.90
CA PHE A 116 -1.70 7.12 -9.74
C PHE A 116 -1.24 7.41 -11.18
N VAL A 117 -0.10 8.10 -11.34
CA VAL A 117 0.47 8.37 -12.66
C VAL A 117 0.78 7.07 -13.41
N PHE A 118 1.40 6.09 -12.75
CA PHE A 118 1.65 4.79 -13.37
C PHE A 118 0.36 4.05 -13.73
N THR A 119 -0.67 4.07 -12.88
CA THR A 119 -1.99 3.53 -13.22
C THR A 119 -2.53 4.13 -14.50
N VAL A 120 -2.52 5.46 -14.63
CA VAL A 120 -3.02 6.15 -15.82
C VAL A 120 -2.23 5.76 -17.05
N VAL A 121 -0.90 5.73 -16.97
CA VAL A 121 -0.02 5.37 -18.09
C VAL A 121 -0.28 3.94 -18.55
N PHE A 122 -0.27 2.96 -17.64
CA PHE A 122 -0.50 1.56 -17.99
C PHE A 122 -1.89 1.33 -18.58
N MET A 123 -2.92 1.92 -18.00
CA MET A 123 -4.29 1.81 -18.52
C MET A 123 -4.43 2.50 -19.87
N ALA A 124 -3.78 3.64 -20.08
CA ALA A 124 -3.80 4.34 -21.37
C ALA A 124 -3.18 3.50 -22.49
N ILE A 125 -2.06 2.81 -22.21
CA ILE A 125 -1.43 1.91 -23.19
C ILE A 125 -2.29 0.66 -23.42
N ALA A 126 -2.79 0.06 -22.34
CA ALA A 126 -3.65 -1.13 -22.43
C ALA A 126 -4.89 -0.88 -23.30
N TYR A 127 -5.63 0.20 -23.05
CA TYR A 127 -6.89 0.48 -23.74
C TYR A 127 -6.73 1.30 -25.01
N GLY A 128 -5.70 2.14 -25.10
CA GLY A 128 -5.47 3.02 -26.25
C GLY A 128 -4.60 2.42 -27.34
N THR A 129 -3.71 1.49 -27.00
CA THR A 129 -2.74 0.89 -27.94
C THR A 129 -2.98 -0.60 -28.15
N ILE A 130 -3.07 -1.37 -27.07
CA ILE A 130 -3.12 -2.85 -27.16
C ILE A 130 -4.53 -3.34 -27.52
N LYS A 131 -5.55 -2.91 -26.78
CA LYS A 131 -6.93 -3.38 -26.97
C LYS A 131 -7.48 -3.20 -28.40
N PRO A 132 -7.23 -2.08 -29.10
CA PRO A 132 -7.70 -1.93 -30.48
C PRO A 132 -7.08 -2.92 -31.46
N GLU A 133 -5.89 -3.45 -31.16
CA GLU A 133 -5.16 -4.39 -32.02
C GLU A 133 -5.43 -5.85 -31.64
N GLN A 134 -6.17 -6.08 -30.56
CA GLN A 134 -6.49 -7.42 -30.07
C GLN A 134 -7.37 -8.20 -31.04
N ASP A 135 -8.19 -7.52 -31.85
CA ASP A 135 -9.00 -8.15 -32.90
C ASP A 135 -8.14 -8.70 -34.07
N ASN A 136 -6.88 -8.24 -34.19
CA ASN A 136 -5.91 -8.71 -35.19
C ASN A 136 -5.00 -9.82 -34.66
N MET A 137 -5.20 -10.25 -33.42
CA MET A 137 -4.35 -11.24 -32.76
C MET A 137 -4.57 -12.64 -33.35
N PRO A 138 -3.50 -13.41 -33.62
CA PRO A 138 -3.63 -14.75 -34.19
C PRO A 138 -4.36 -15.69 -33.21
N CYS A 139 -4.94 -16.76 -33.75
CA CYS A 139 -5.68 -17.76 -32.97
C CYS A 139 -6.79 -17.17 -32.06
N ASN A 140 -7.38 -16.03 -32.46
CA ASN A 140 -8.40 -15.30 -31.68
C ASN A 140 -7.97 -14.96 -30.23
N GLY A 141 -6.67 -14.85 -29.97
CA GLY A 141 -6.14 -14.58 -28.64
C GLY A 141 -5.72 -15.80 -27.82
N GLU A 142 -5.98 -17.02 -28.30
CA GLU A 142 -5.49 -18.26 -27.70
C GLU A 142 -4.06 -18.53 -28.20
N CYS A 143 -3.08 -17.88 -27.57
CA CYS A 143 -1.67 -17.97 -27.97
C CYS A 143 -1.03 -19.29 -27.56
N GLU A 144 -1.49 -19.89 -26.46
CA GLU A 144 -0.94 -21.14 -25.95
C GLU A 144 -1.19 -22.27 -26.97
N GLY A 145 -0.11 -22.78 -27.57
CA GLY A 145 -0.21 -23.86 -28.56
C GLY A 145 -0.82 -23.45 -29.91
N CYS A 146 -0.88 -22.15 -30.21
CA CYS A 146 -1.31 -21.64 -31.53
C CYS A 146 -0.38 -22.18 -32.63
N ILE A 147 -0.98 -22.77 -33.68
CA ILE A 147 -0.24 -23.40 -34.79
C ILE A 147 0.35 -22.33 -35.72
N ASP A 148 -0.39 -21.25 -35.95
CA ASP A 148 -0.03 -20.21 -36.92
C ASP A 148 1.05 -19.26 -36.39
N ASP A 149 1.02 -18.95 -35.09
CA ASP A 149 2.02 -18.14 -34.38
C ASP A 149 2.11 -18.57 -32.91
N PRO A 150 2.98 -19.54 -32.57
CA PRO A 150 3.15 -20.01 -31.20
C PRO A 150 3.47 -18.85 -30.25
N ASP A 151 2.78 -18.80 -29.11
CA ASP A 151 2.89 -17.73 -28.09
C ASP A 151 2.62 -16.31 -28.65
N CYS A 152 1.98 -16.21 -29.81
CA CYS A 152 1.73 -14.97 -30.54
C CYS A 152 3.00 -14.12 -30.76
N SER A 153 4.14 -14.78 -30.93
CA SER A 153 5.47 -14.15 -30.92
C SER A 153 5.68 -13.16 -32.07
N LEU A 154 5.16 -13.44 -33.27
CA LEU A 154 5.27 -12.55 -34.42
C LEU A 154 4.38 -11.33 -34.27
N TRP A 155 3.15 -11.53 -33.76
CA TRP A 155 2.24 -10.42 -33.47
C TRP A 155 2.81 -9.47 -32.40
N VAL A 156 3.44 -10.02 -31.35
CA VAL A 156 4.13 -9.22 -30.32
C VAL A 156 5.25 -8.39 -30.93
N GLU A 157 6.11 -8.98 -31.79
CA GLU A 157 7.19 -8.26 -32.46
C GLU A 157 6.67 -7.13 -33.36
N GLU A 158 5.56 -7.35 -34.07
CA GLU A 158 4.91 -6.30 -34.87
C GLU A 158 4.39 -5.16 -33.99
N MET A 159 3.77 -5.48 -32.85
CA MET A 159 3.28 -4.50 -31.88
C MET A 159 4.42 -3.67 -31.28
N GLU A 160 5.54 -4.30 -30.91
CA GLU A 160 6.73 -3.61 -30.40
C GLU A 160 7.36 -2.70 -31.47
N GLY A 161 7.32 -3.12 -32.74
CA GLY A 161 7.78 -2.31 -33.87
C GLY A 161 6.86 -1.12 -34.20
N LYS A 162 5.54 -1.30 -34.05
CA LYS A 162 4.53 -0.29 -34.37
C LYS A 162 4.36 0.75 -33.27
N TYR A 163 4.43 0.33 -32.01
CA TYR A 163 4.15 1.18 -30.85
C TYR A 163 5.24 1.10 -29.80
N SER A 164 6.13 2.10 -29.78
CA SER A 164 7.22 2.18 -28.79
C SER A 164 6.74 2.26 -27.33
N SER A 165 5.48 2.68 -27.11
CA SER A 165 4.84 2.73 -25.79
C SER A 165 4.64 1.36 -25.17
N VAL A 166 4.55 0.30 -25.99
CA VAL A 166 4.35 -1.08 -25.53
C VAL A 166 5.58 -1.59 -24.75
N ASN A 167 6.78 -1.06 -25.02
CA ASN A 167 8.00 -1.39 -24.28
C ASN A 167 7.94 -1.08 -22.77
N ILE A 168 7.00 -0.24 -22.34
CA ILE A 168 6.77 0.05 -20.92
C ILE A 168 6.18 -1.18 -20.22
N CYS A 169 5.44 -2.02 -20.94
CA CYS A 169 4.83 -3.25 -20.46
C CYS A 169 5.40 -4.44 -21.26
N PRO A 170 6.49 -5.05 -20.77
CA PRO A 170 7.20 -6.07 -21.52
C PRO A 170 6.28 -7.25 -21.88
N PRO A 171 6.48 -7.85 -23.05
CA PRO A 171 5.75 -9.05 -23.41
C PRO A 171 6.17 -10.23 -22.53
N ALA A 172 5.35 -11.29 -22.52
CA ALA A 172 5.74 -12.57 -21.96
C ALA A 172 6.96 -13.14 -22.70
N LYS A 173 7.75 -13.98 -22.03
CA LYS A 173 8.80 -14.75 -22.71
C LYS A 173 8.16 -15.61 -23.81
N LYS A 174 8.85 -15.76 -24.94
CA LYS A 174 8.50 -16.66 -26.08
C LYS A 174 8.44 -18.16 -25.76
N SER A 175 8.46 -18.52 -24.48
CA SER A 175 8.38 -19.90 -24.01
C SER A 175 7.47 -19.99 -22.77
N ALA A 176 6.72 -18.93 -22.50
CA ALA A 176 5.77 -18.88 -21.42
C ALA A 176 4.47 -19.49 -21.94
N ASP A 177 4.07 -20.59 -21.32
CA ASP A 177 2.83 -21.32 -21.61
C ASP A 177 1.64 -20.50 -21.09
N THR A 178 1.22 -19.49 -21.88
CA THR A 178 0.19 -18.54 -21.46
C THR A 178 -0.45 -17.76 -22.60
N ASP A 179 -1.76 -17.48 -22.48
CA ASP A 179 -2.51 -16.65 -23.42
C ASP A 179 -2.27 -15.13 -23.26
N VAL A 180 -1.60 -14.72 -22.17
CA VAL A 180 -1.33 -13.30 -21.91
C VAL A 180 -0.04 -12.83 -22.56
N THR A 181 -0.19 -11.95 -23.55
CA THR A 181 0.93 -11.37 -24.30
C THR A 181 1.59 -10.20 -23.59
N PHE A 182 0.82 -9.19 -23.16
CA PHE A 182 1.34 -7.96 -22.54
C PHE A 182 0.85 -7.75 -21.11
N SER A 183 1.73 -7.21 -20.25
CA SER A 183 1.42 -6.98 -18.85
C SER A 183 0.62 -5.69 -18.55
N CYS A 184 0.45 -4.77 -19.51
CA CYS A 184 -0.06 -3.41 -19.23
C CYS A 184 -1.38 -3.37 -18.45
N LEU A 185 -2.33 -4.26 -18.78
CA LEU A 185 -3.61 -4.28 -18.09
C LEU A 185 -3.43 -4.73 -16.64
N ALA A 186 -2.64 -5.79 -16.41
CA ALA A 186 -2.32 -6.28 -15.08
C ALA A 186 -1.56 -5.22 -14.26
N ASP A 187 -0.58 -4.56 -14.88
CA ASP A 187 0.19 -3.46 -14.27
C ASP A 187 -0.70 -2.28 -13.88
N GLY A 188 -1.66 -1.92 -14.75
CA GLY A 188 -2.64 -0.86 -14.49
C GLY A 188 -3.49 -1.15 -13.26
N TYR A 189 -4.07 -2.35 -13.17
CA TYR A 189 -4.84 -2.78 -11.99
C TYR A 189 -3.99 -2.91 -10.73
N TRP A 190 -2.75 -3.37 -10.88
CA TRP A 190 -1.79 -3.48 -9.78
C TRP A 190 -1.49 -2.11 -9.17
N MET A 191 -1.17 -1.13 -10.01
CA MET A 191 -0.89 0.22 -9.56
C MET A 191 -2.15 0.94 -9.06
N LEU A 192 -3.32 0.63 -9.61
CA LEU A 192 -4.59 1.14 -9.07
C LEU A 192 -4.78 0.71 -7.62
N THR A 193 -4.58 -0.58 -7.35
CA THR A 193 -4.69 -1.11 -5.98
C THR A 193 -3.61 -0.53 -5.08
N THR A 194 -2.39 -0.40 -5.57
CA THR A 194 -1.29 0.27 -4.84
C THR A 194 -1.64 1.71 -4.51
N THR A 195 -2.34 2.42 -5.41
CA THR A 195 -2.85 3.78 -5.17
C THR A 195 -3.86 3.78 -4.03
N LEU A 196 -4.81 2.84 -3.99
CA LEU A 196 -5.77 2.73 -2.88
C LEU A 196 -5.06 2.51 -1.54
N ILE A 197 -4.08 1.61 -1.48
CA ILE A 197 -3.30 1.36 -0.27
C ILE A 197 -2.48 2.59 0.13
N SER A 198 -1.91 3.30 -0.84
CA SER A 198 -1.20 4.56 -0.58
C SER A 198 -2.11 5.66 -0.04
N CYS A 199 -3.37 5.72 -0.47
CA CYS A 199 -4.37 6.63 0.07
C CYS A 199 -4.72 6.32 1.53
N ILE A 200 -4.80 5.04 1.91
CA ILE A 200 -4.99 4.63 3.32
C ILE A 200 -3.81 5.13 4.15
N TRP A 201 -2.59 4.97 3.66
CA TRP A 201 -1.40 5.48 4.36
C TRP A 201 -1.39 7.01 4.43
N LEU A 202 -1.74 7.71 3.34
CA LEU A 202 -1.85 9.16 3.32
C LEU A 202 -2.86 9.66 4.36
N TRP A 203 -4.03 9.00 4.45
CA TRP A 203 -5.03 9.31 5.47
C TRP A 203 -4.46 9.16 6.89
N ALA A 204 -3.74 8.06 7.15
CA ALA A 204 -3.06 7.83 8.42
C ALA A 204 -2.00 8.92 8.72
N ALA A 205 -1.23 9.34 7.71
CA ALA A 205 -0.23 10.40 7.83
C ALA A 205 -0.86 11.78 8.09
N VAL A 206 -2.00 12.09 7.46
CA VAL A 206 -2.78 13.30 7.73
C VAL A 206 -3.29 13.31 9.17
N GLY A 207 -3.82 12.18 9.66
CA GLY A 207 -4.25 12.04 11.05
C GLY A 207 -3.11 12.30 12.04
N LEU A 208 -1.93 11.74 11.76
CA LEU A 208 -0.72 11.95 12.56
C LEU A 208 -0.28 13.43 12.57
N TYR A 209 -0.24 14.07 11.39
CA TYR A 209 0.13 15.48 11.27
C TYR A 209 -0.82 16.40 12.04
N LYS A 210 -2.14 16.16 11.95
CA LYS A 210 -3.15 16.92 12.69
C LYS A 210 -2.97 16.77 14.21
N ARG A 211 -2.78 15.55 14.72
CA ARG A 211 -2.54 15.30 16.15
C ARG A 211 -1.27 16.00 16.64
N THR A 212 -0.18 15.91 15.88
CA THR A 212 1.10 16.54 16.21
C THR A 212 0.97 18.06 16.27
N LYS A 213 0.29 18.67 15.28
CA LYS A 213 0.06 20.12 15.24
C LYS A 213 -0.80 20.60 16.41
N ASN A 214 -1.84 19.85 16.78
CA ASN A 214 -2.70 20.19 17.91
C ASN A 214 -1.92 20.11 19.24
N PHE A 215 -1.03 19.12 19.40
CA PHE A 215 -0.17 18.99 20.58
C PHE A 215 0.80 20.18 20.71
N VAL A 216 1.47 20.55 19.62
CA VAL A 216 2.40 21.70 19.60
C VAL A 216 1.68 23.02 19.92
N ASN A 217 0.49 23.22 19.37
CA ASN A 217 -0.30 24.44 19.62
C ASN A 217 -0.93 24.46 21.01
N GLY A 218 -1.39 23.32 21.53
CA GLY A 218 -2.01 23.20 22.85
C GLY A 218 -1.00 23.22 24.01
N GLY A 219 0.26 22.84 23.77
CA GLY A 219 1.34 22.95 24.76
C GLY A 219 1.80 24.39 25.05
N GLY A 220 1.28 25.39 24.32
CA GLY A 220 1.55 26.82 24.53
C GLY A 220 0.59 27.52 25.50
N GLU A 221 -0.55 26.89 25.84
CA GLU A 221 -1.50 27.40 26.83
C GLU A 221 -1.46 26.48 28.05
N GLY A 222 -1.02 27.02 29.19
CA GLY A 222 -0.58 26.26 30.35
C GLY A 222 -1.59 25.26 30.91
N SER A 223 -1.05 24.17 31.47
CA SER A 223 -1.58 23.38 32.59
C SER A 223 -3.06 23.65 32.95
N GLY A 224 -3.97 22.91 32.33
CA GLY A 224 -5.38 22.89 32.68
C GLY A 224 -6.07 21.73 31.99
N GLY A 225 -6.62 20.80 32.77
CA GLY A 225 -7.12 19.52 32.28
C GLY A 225 -8.19 19.63 31.19
N GLY A 226 -8.10 18.72 30.23
CA GLY A 226 -9.05 18.56 29.13
C GLY A 226 -8.82 17.28 28.36
N VAL A 227 -8.54 16.18 29.07
CA VAL A 227 -8.69 14.83 28.50
C VAL A 227 -10.19 14.59 28.31
N MET A 228 -10.54 14.00 27.16
CA MET A 228 -11.80 13.34 26.84
C MET A 228 -12.84 14.18 26.09
N ASN A 229 -12.75 14.14 24.75
CA ASN A 229 -13.84 13.67 23.87
C ASN A 229 -13.50 13.96 22.40
N GLU A 230 -12.77 13.05 21.75
CA GLU A 230 -12.78 12.99 20.28
C GLU A 230 -12.56 11.53 19.80
N ILE A 231 -13.42 10.65 20.29
CA ILE A 231 -13.71 9.36 19.68
C ILE A 231 -15.22 9.37 19.46
N ASP A 232 -15.69 9.78 18.27
CA ASP A 232 -16.94 9.29 17.63
C ASP A 232 -17.42 10.02 16.35
N GLN A 233 -16.58 10.65 15.52
CA GLN A 233 -17.11 11.27 14.28
C GLN A 233 -16.36 11.07 12.96
N THR A 234 -15.63 9.97 12.79
CA THR A 234 -15.32 9.49 11.42
C THR A 234 -15.32 7.97 11.36
N LEU A 235 -16.51 7.40 11.46
CA LEU A 235 -16.91 6.13 10.87
C LEU A 235 -18.32 6.32 10.29
#